data_AF-A0A940U3F3-F1
#
_entry.id   AF-A0A940U3F3-F1
#
_cell.length_a   1.000
_cell.length_b   1.000
_cell.length_c   1.000
_cell.angle_alpha   90.00
_cell.angle_beta   90.00
_cell.angle_gamma   90.00
#
_symmetry.space_group_name_H-M   'P 1'
#
loop_
_entity.id
_entity.type
_entity.pdbx_description
1 polymer ?
#
loop_
_entity_poly.entity_id
_entity_poly.type
_entity_poly.pdbx_seq_one_letter_code
_entity_poly.pdbx_strand_id
1 'polypeptide(L)'
;MNLEEFCPRLRALQQEKKDPSQFIPEGRVLLGELLRDSTWFRTYLERLILDPDFLNAQEPSIYPNEVTLYRSPDRAFSIHAYFWEPRTTSAVHDHGSWGIVGAMIYPVRERKYRRVDDGKTAGRAELEETSRLWIQPGETTFVLPLEAGIHLMEAPEEHGSVSLSVYGRSIRYGYIQFFDPNRKMVRRVYPPRVLKKVLAIRTLGYLAEPWGEEILKASASNPRPEYLEREIEEALSRFRRGR
;
A
#
# COMPACT_ATOMS: atom_id res chain seq x y z
N MET A 1 11.25 5.26 23.10
CA MET A 1 11.47 4.05 22.28
C MET A 1 11.80 4.46 20.87
N ASN A 2 12.71 3.76 20.18
CA ASN A 2 13.04 4.00 18.78
C ASN A 2 12.88 2.70 17.96
N LEU A 3 13.27 2.70 16.67
CA LEU A 3 13.16 1.49 15.83
C LEU A 3 14.08 0.34 16.25
N GLU A 4 15.24 0.62 16.85
CA GLU A 4 16.17 -0.41 17.32
C GLU A 4 15.58 -1.21 18.49
N GLU A 5 14.78 -0.56 19.34
CA GLU A 5 14.03 -1.20 20.43
C GLU A 5 12.70 -1.81 19.95
N PHE A 6 11.99 -1.11 19.06
CA PHE A 6 10.67 -1.54 18.58
C PHE A 6 10.74 -2.81 17.72
N CYS A 7 11.68 -2.88 16.76
CA CYS A 7 11.72 -3.98 15.79
C CYS A 7 11.93 -5.36 16.44
N PRO A 8 12.86 -5.55 17.40
CA PRO A 8 13.01 -6.81 18.10
C PRO A 8 11.79 -7.20 18.95
N ARG A 9 11.15 -6.23 19.63
CA ARG A 9 9.93 -6.48 20.43
C ARG A 9 8.76 -6.92 19.55
N LEU A 10 8.55 -6.23 18.43
CA LEU A 10 7.51 -6.59 17.46
C LEU A 10 7.78 -7.99 16.89
N ARG A 11 9.05 -8.29 16.59
CA ARG A 11 9.45 -9.60 16.08
C ARG A 11 9.18 -10.72 17.08
N ALA A 12 9.54 -10.54 18.34
CA ALA A 12 9.26 -11.51 19.39
C ALA A 12 7.74 -11.76 19.50
N LEU A 13 6.94 -10.69 19.47
CA LEU A 13 5.48 -10.79 19.51
C LEU A 13 4.92 -11.58 18.32
N GLN A 14 5.44 -11.40 17.10
CA GLN A 14 5.04 -12.20 15.93
C GLN A 14 5.44 -13.68 16.03
N GLN A 15 6.56 -13.98 16.69
CA GLN A 15 7.03 -15.36 16.89
C GLN A 15 6.18 -16.11 17.91
N GLU A 16 5.75 -15.40 18.96
CA GLU A 16 4.83 -15.92 19.97
C GLU A 16 3.41 -16.09 19.40
N LYS A 17 2.92 -15.12 18.64
CA LYS A 17 1.53 -15.04 18.14
C LYS A 17 1.51 -15.05 16.62
N LYS A 18 1.38 -16.25 16.06
CA LYS A 18 1.44 -16.47 14.60
C LYS A 18 0.21 -15.97 13.85
N ASP A 19 -0.96 -15.94 14.50
CA ASP A 19 -2.19 -15.42 13.90
C ASP A 19 -2.23 -13.88 14.01
N PRO A 20 -2.34 -13.15 12.88
CA PRO A 20 -2.54 -11.70 12.90
C PRO A 20 -3.68 -11.23 13.82
N SER A 21 -4.76 -12.02 13.96
CA SER A 21 -5.89 -11.66 14.83
C SER A 21 -5.50 -11.53 16.31
N GLN A 22 -4.49 -12.30 16.75
CA GLN A 22 -3.97 -12.31 18.11
C GLN A 22 -2.81 -11.32 18.27
N PHE A 23 -2.00 -11.16 17.23
CA PHE A 23 -0.84 -10.27 17.22
C PHE A 23 -1.21 -8.79 17.10
N ILE A 24 -2.18 -8.43 16.25
CA ILE A 24 -2.51 -7.03 15.93
C ILE A 24 -2.91 -6.20 17.17
N PRO A 25 -3.75 -6.69 18.11
CA PRO A 25 -4.12 -5.91 19.29
C PRO A 25 -2.90 -5.47 20.12
N GLU A 26 -1.93 -6.35 20.34
CA GLU A 26 -0.71 -6.02 21.10
C GLU A 26 0.30 -5.25 20.26
N GLY A 27 0.41 -5.55 18.96
CA GLY A 27 1.23 -4.78 18.03
C GLY A 27 0.77 -3.32 17.94
N ARG A 28 -0.53 -3.06 18.08
CA ARG A 28 -1.12 -1.71 18.16
C ARG A 28 -0.68 -0.96 19.41
N VAL A 29 -0.67 -1.63 20.56
CA VAL A 29 -0.18 -1.05 21.82
C VAL A 29 1.31 -0.72 21.69
N LEU A 30 2.10 -1.69 21.21
CA LEU A 30 3.54 -1.52 21.00
C LEU A 30 3.86 -0.39 20.01
N LEU A 31 3.11 -0.29 18.91
CA LEU A 31 3.29 0.82 17.98
C LEU A 31 2.89 2.14 18.64
N GLY A 32 1.81 2.19 19.40
CA GLY A 32 1.42 3.38 20.16
C GLY A 32 2.54 3.87 21.09
N GLU A 33 3.26 2.96 21.75
CA GLU A 33 4.45 3.31 22.55
C GLU A 33 5.56 3.98 21.72
N LEU A 34 5.80 3.53 20.47
CA LEU A 34 6.81 4.11 19.57
C LEU A 34 6.44 5.54 19.17
N LEU A 35 5.15 5.77 18.94
CA LEU A 35 4.62 7.00 18.36
C LEU A 35 4.48 8.14 19.38
N ARG A 36 4.50 7.84 20.69
CA ARG A 36 4.40 8.83 21.77
C ARG A 36 5.56 9.82 21.82
N ASP A 37 6.74 9.39 21.39
CA ASP A 37 7.94 10.21 21.33
C ASP A 37 8.46 10.23 19.90
N SER A 38 8.23 11.34 19.19
CA SER A 38 8.66 11.48 17.79
C SER A 38 10.11 11.96 17.64
N THR A 39 10.85 12.16 18.74
CA THR A 39 12.20 12.76 18.68
C THR A 39 13.19 11.87 17.90
N TRP A 40 13.08 10.55 18.00
CA TRP A 40 13.90 9.60 17.25
C TRP A 40 13.73 9.74 15.73
N PHE A 41 12.58 10.23 15.27
CA PHE A 41 12.28 10.38 13.84
C PHE A 41 13.05 11.55 13.21
N ARG A 42 13.53 12.50 14.02
CA ARG A 42 14.31 13.64 13.55
C ARG A 42 15.53 13.21 12.73
N THR A 43 16.24 12.17 13.17
CA THR A 43 17.40 11.64 12.45
C THR A 43 17.01 11.12 11.06
N TYR A 44 15.82 10.54 10.90
CA TYR A 44 15.33 10.10 9.59
C TYR A 44 14.97 11.27 8.67
N LEU A 45 14.39 12.34 9.21
CA LEU A 45 14.14 13.57 8.46
C LEU A 45 15.44 14.23 7.99
N GLU A 46 16.41 14.35 8.90
CA GLU A 46 17.74 14.91 8.58
C GLU A 46 18.41 14.10 7.47
N ARG A 47 18.40 12.76 7.57
CA ARG A 47 18.94 11.90 6.50
C ARG A 47 18.19 12.04 5.19
N LEU A 48 16.86 12.08 5.19
CA LEU A 48 16.09 12.22 3.96
C LEU A 48 16.43 13.50 3.18
N ILE A 49 16.79 14.57 3.89
CA ILE A 49 17.11 15.88 3.30
C ILE A 49 18.60 16.01 2.98
N LEU A 50 19.48 15.53 3.85
CA LEU A 50 20.91 15.83 3.84
C LEU A 50 21.79 14.67 3.36
N ASP A 51 21.27 13.45 3.28
CA ASP A 51 21.99 12.24 2.86
C ASP A 51 21.41 11.73 1.51
N PRO A 52 22.03 12.10 0.37
CA PRO A 52 21.59 11.68 -0.95
C PRO A 52 21.54 10.16 -1.12
N ASP A 53 22.41 9.42 -0.45
CA ASP A 53 22.46 7.95 -0.55
C ASP A 53 21.26 7.33 0.14
N PHE A 54 20.84 7.87 1.30
CA PHE A 54 19.62 7.45 1.97
C PHE A 54 18.37 7.70 1.11
N LEU A 55 18.29 8.85 0.44
CA LEU A 55 17.20 9.17 -0.48
C LEU A 55 17.21 8.25 -1.72
N ASN A 56 18.37 8.04 -2.34
CA ASN A 56 18.53 7.19 -3.52
C ASN A 56 18.25 5.71 -3.23
N ALA A 57 18.43 5.27 -1.98
CA ALA A 57 18.09 3.93 -1.54
C ALA A 57 16.57 3.70 -1.40
N GLN A 58 15.74 4.77 -1.41
CA GLN A 58 14.29 4.63 -1.37
C GLN A 58 13.77 4.06 -2.69
N GLU A 59 13.02 2.97 -2.62
CA GLU A 59 12.33 2.42 -3.79
C GLU A 59 11.04 3.21 -4.05
N PRO A 60 10.81 3.73 -5.25
CA PRO A 60 9.56 4.40 -5.58
C PRO A 60 8.36 3.46 -5.37
N SER A 61 7.43 3.86 -4.52
CA SER A 61 6.21 3.11 -4.24
C SER A 61 5.00 3.69 -4.99
N ILE A 62 3.81 3.13 -4.74
CA ILE A 62 2.55 3.65 -5.28
C ILE A 62 2.24 5.03 -4.69
N TYR A 63 2.68 5.28 -3.46
CA TYR A 63 2.44 6.50 -2.71
C TYR A 63 3.70 7.37 -2.73
N PRO A 64 3.69 8.53 -3.41
CA PRO A 64 4.88 9.37 -3.51
C PRO A 64 5.31 9.97 -2.16
N ASN A 65 4.42 9.96 -1.17
CA ASN A 65 4.66 10.47 0.17
C ASN A 65 5.13 9.40 1.17
N GLU A 66 5.39 8.17 0.71
CA GLU A 66 5.88 7.07 1.52
C GLU A 66 7.41 7.05 1.57
N VAL A 67 7.97 6.85 2.77
CA VAL A 67 9.40 6.59 2.97
C VAL A 67 9.56 5.34 3.81
N THR A 68 10.37 4.39 3.32
CA THR A 68 10.66 3.17 4.07
C THR A 68 11.72 3.45 5.14
N LEU A 69 11.35 3.19 6.39
CA LEU A 69 12.25 3.33 7.54
C LEU A 69 12.98 2.02 7.87
N TYR A 70 12.29 0.89 7.66
CA TYR A 70 12.82 -0.43 8.00
C TYR A 70 12.17 -1.53 7.15
N ARG A 71 12.97 -2.54 6.78
CA ARG A 71 12.50 -3.82 6.23
C ARG A 71 13.14 -4.94 7.02
N SER A 72 12.35 -5.87 7.55
CA SER A 72 12.92 -7.01 8.26
C SER A 72 13.70 -7.90 7.28
N PRO A 73 14.88 -8.43 7.65
CA PRO A 73 15.71 -9.25 6.73
C PRO A 73 14.97 -10.47 6.16
N ASP A 74 14.06 -11.06 6.94
CA ASP A 74 13.25 -12.21 6.57
C ASP A 74 11.89 -11.85 5.93
N ARG A 75 11.68 -10.56 5.66
CA ARG A 75 10.45 -10.01 5.04
C ARG A 75 9.17 -10.37 5.80
N ALA A 76 9.24 -10.46 7.12
CA ALA A 76 8.08 -10.64 7.98
C ALA A 76 7.28 -9.35 8.15
N PHE A 77 7.97 -8.20 8.23
CA PHE A 77 7.32 -6.89 8.25
C PHE A 77 8.20 -5.78 7.67
N SER A 78 7.57 -4.65 7.38
CA SER A 78 8.23 -3.41 6.99
C SER A 78 7.56 -2.22 7.66
N ILE A 79 8.32 -1.15 7.86
CA ILE A 79 7.87 0.07 8.54
C ILE A 79 8.06 1.24 7.59
N HIS A 80 7.00 2.02 7.40
CA HIS A 80 6.97 3.17 6.51
C HIS A 80 6.42 4.40 7.21
N ALA A 81 7.04 5.55 6.96
CA ALA A 81 6.46 6.85 7.28
C ALA A 81 5.69 7.36 6.06
N TYR A 82 4.58 8.05 6.31
CA TYR A 82 3.82 8.79 5.31
C TYR A 82 3.78 10.26 5.69
N PHE A 83 4.19 11.11 4.76
CA PHE A 83 4.16 12.56 4.91
C PHE A 83 2.88 13.12 4.32
N TRP A 84 2.09 13.80 5.13
CA TRP A 84 0.82 14.37 4.71
C TRP A 84 0.95 15.87 4.65
N GLU A 85 0.79 16.46 3.47
CA GLU A 85 0.59 17.90 3.38
C GLU A 85 -0.85 18.27 3.82
N PRO A 86 -1.10 19.50 4.30
CA PRO A 86 -2.44 19.92 4.67
C PRO A 86 -3.44 19.66 3.54
N ARG A 87 -4.66 19.22 3.90
CA ARG A 87 -5.77 18.97 2.97
C ARG A 87 -5.52 17.88 1.93
N THR A 88 -4.46 17.08 2.08
CA THR A 88 -4.24 15.91 1.22
C THR A 88 -5.10 14.73 1.65
N THR A 89 -5.44 13.87 0.69
CA THR A 89 -6.24 12.67 0.89
C THR A 89 -5.70 11.58 -0.03
N SER A 90 -5.55 10.37 0.50
CA SER A 90 -5.21 9.21 -0.33
C SER A 90 -6.42 8.72 -1.13
N ALA A 91 -6.17 7.93 -2.17
CA ALA A 91 -7.26 7.17 -2.80
C ALA A 91 -7.86 6.19 -1.79
N VAL A 92 -9.15 5.84 -1.95
CA VAL A 92 -9.68 4.66 -1.27
C VAL A 92 -8.96 3.44 -1.81
N HIS A 93 -8.37 2.62 -0.96
CA HIS A 93 -7.51 1.53 -1.39
C HIS A 93 -7.55 0.34 -0.44
N ASP A 94 -7.11 -0.82 -0.94
CA ASP A 94 -6.89 -2.03 -0.15
C ASP A 94 -5.39 -2.33 0.04
N HIS A 95 -5.10 -3.43 0.73
CA HIS A 95 -3.73 -3.83 1.09
C HIS A 95 -3.43 -5.26 0.67
N GLY A 96 -2.16 -5.55 0.38
CA GLY A 96 -1.70 -6.93 0.15
C GLY A 96 -1.46 -7.71 1.44
N SER A 97 -1.39 -7.05 2.59
CA SER A 97 -1.10 -7.62 3.91
C SER A 97 -1.98 -6.99 4.99
N TRP A 98 -1.87 -7.49 6.22
CA TRP A 98 -2.33 -6.72 7.37
C TRP A 98 -1.43 -5.51 7.59
N GLY A 99 -1.99 -4.48 8.20
CA GLY A 99 -1.28 -3.26 8.55
C GLY A 99 -1.70 -2.72 9.92
N ILE A 100 -0.75 -2.16 10.66
CA ILE A 100 -1.00 -1.35 11.83
C ILE A 100 -0.58 0.07 11.50
N VAL A 101 -1.48 1.03 11.64
CA VAL A 101 -1.25 2.43 11.24
C VAL A 101 -1.43 3.31 12.46
N GLY A 102 -0.58 4.30 12.65
CA GLY A 102 -0.76 5.27 13.73
C GLY A 102 -0.25 6.66 13.38
N ALA A 103 -0.83 7.67 14.03
CA ALA A 103 -0.37 9.05 13.89
C ALA A 103 0.83 9.29 14.81
N MET A 104 1.89 9.92 14.28
CA MET A 104 3.09 10.26 15.05
C MET A 104 3.17 11.76 15.31
N ILE A 105 2.94 12.58 14.27
CA ILE A 105 3.00 14.05 14.36
C ILE A 105 1.73 14.61 13.76
N TYR A 106 0.94 15.31 14.57
CA TYR A 106 -0.43 15.75 14.28
C TYR A 106 -1.41 14.61 13.90
N PRO A 107 -2.73 14.84 14.01
CA PRO A 107 -3.72 13.80 13.74
C PRO A 107 -3.90 13.52 12.25
N VAL A 108 -4.27 12.29 11.89
CA VAL A 108 -4.78 11.93 10.55
C VAL A 108 -6.18 11.35 10.68
N ARG A 109 -7.06 11.54 9.70
CA ARG A 109 -8.41 10.94 9.70
C ARG A 109 -8.42 9.70 8.83
N GLU A 110 -9.00 8.63 9.35
CA GLU A 110 -9.24 7.39 8.62
C GLU A 110 -10.72 7.26 8.29
N ARG A 111 -11.02 6.77 7.08
CA ARG A 111 -12.35 6.27 6.72
C ARG A 111 -12.25 4.83 6.29
N LYS A 112 -12.99 3.92 6.93
CA LYS A 112 -13.01 2.51 6.53
C LYS A 112 -14.22 2.23 5.67
N TYR A 113 -14.05 1.35 4.70
CA TYR A 113 -15.11 0.96 3.79
C TYR A 113 -15.31 -0.55 3.81
N ARG A 114 -16.54 -0.97 3.53
CA ARG A 114 -16.90 -2.35 3.24
C ARG A 114 -17.44 -2.43 1.82
N ARG A 115 -17.02 -3.45 1.10
CA ARG A 115 -17.57 -3.77 -0.21
C ARG A 115 -18.96 -4.38 -0.08
N VAL A 116 -19.91 -3.91 -0.88
CA VAL A 116 -21.33 -4.34 -0.83
C VAL A 116 -21.84 -4.97 -2.13
N ASP A 117 -21.03 -4.99 -3.20
CA ASP A 117 -21.29 -5.79 -4.41
C ASP A 117 -20.67 -7.21 -4.31
N ASP A 118 -20.94 -8.06 -5.31
CA ASP A 118 -20.52 -9.46 -5.32
C ASP A 118 -19.07 -9.69 -5.78
N GLY A 119 -18.35 -8.64 -6.17
CA GLY A 119 -16.97 -8.74 -6.60
C GLY A 119 -16.74 -9.32 -8.00
N LYS A 120 -17.80 -9.74 -8.71
CA LYS A 120 -17.68 -10.52 -9.96
C LYS A 120 -17.51 -9.67 -11.19
N THR A 121 -18.02 -8.44 -11.16
CA THR A 121 -17.92 -7.53 -12.31
C THR A 121 -16.57 -6.82 -12.31
N ALA A 122 -15.71 -7.18 -13.26
CA ALA A 122 -14.40 -6.56 -13.41
C ALA A 122 -14.52 -5.04 -13.56
N GLY A 123 -13.68 -4.30 -12.82
CA GLY A 123 -13.65 -2.84 -12.87
C GLY A 123 -14.75 -2.13 -12.06
N ARG A 124 -15.71 -2.88 -11.51
CA ARG A 124 -16.80 -2.34 -10.67
C ARG A 124 -16.57 -2.69 -9.21
N ALA A 125 -16.91 -1.77 -8.32
CA ALA A 125 -17.00 -2.00 -6.88
C ALA A 125 -17.95 -0.99 -6.25
N GLU A 126 -18.84 -1.46 -5.37
CA GLU A 126 -19.73 -0.61 -4.59
C GLU A 126 -19.27 -0.66 -3.13
N LEU A 127 -19.03 0.51 -2.55
CA LEU A 127 -18.49 0.65 -1.20
C LEU A 127 -19.45 1.41 -0.29
N GLU A 128 -19.53 0.97 0.96
CA GLU A 128 -20.21 1.65 2.06
C GLU A 128 -19.18 2.08 3.11
N GLU A 129 -19.24 3.34 3.55
CA GLU A 129 -18.40 3.83 4.65
C GLU A 129 -18.89 3.22 5.97
N THR A 130 -17.99 2.58 6.71
CA THR A 130 -18.29 1.87 7.97
C THR A 130 -17.79 2.59 9.21
N SER A 131 -16.77 3.44 9.07
CA SER A 131 -16.26 4.26 10.16
C SER A 131 -15.52 5.47 9.63
N ARG A 132 -15.51 6.55 10.43
CA ARG A 132 -14.71 7.76 10.19
C ARG A 132 -14.18 8.27 11.53
N LEU A 133 -12.87 8.24 11.72
CA LEU A 133 -12.24 8.56 13.01
C LEU A 133 -10.96 9.38 12.81
N TRP A 134 -10.75 10.37 13.69
CA TRP A 134 -9.44 11.01 13.83
C TRP A 134 -8.54 10.15 14.70
N ILE A 135 -7.34 9.86 14.22
CA ILE A 135 -6.29 9.15 14.94
C ILE A 135 -5.34 10.20 15.49
N GLN A 136 -5.30 10.36 16.81
CA GLN A 136 -4.42 11.31 17.48
C GLN A 136 -2.99 10.78 17.57
N PRO A 137 -1.96 11.64 17.73
CA PRO A 137 -0.60 11.21 17.97
C PRO A 137 -0.49 10.16 19.10
N GLY A 138 0.16 9.04 18.81
CA GLY A 138 0.25 7.90 19.74
C GLY A 138 -0.90 6.89 19.64
N GLU A 139 -2.01 7.23 18.98
CA GLU A 139 -3.11 6.31 18.71
C GLU A 139 -2.85 5.49 17.44
N THR A 140 -3.50 4.33 17.38
CA THR A 140 -3.35 3.39 16.26
C THR A 140 -4.68 2.83 15.78
N THR A 141 -4.73 2.45 14.51
CA THR A 141 -5.77 1.65 13.85
C THR A 141 -5.10 0.44 13.18
N PHE A 142 -5.89 -0.38 12.49
CA PHE A 142 -5.37 -1.50 11.71
C PHE A 142 -6.19 -1.74 10.45
N VAL A 143 -5.57 -2.41 9.47
CA VAL A 143 -6.21 -2.91 8.25
C VAL A 143 -5.90 -4.39 8.10
N LEU A 144 -6.85 -5.14 7.56
CA LEU A 144 -6.64 -6.54 7.18
C LEU A 144 -6.34 -6.61 5.66
N PRO A 145 -5.77 -7.72 5.17
CA PRO A 145 -5.52 -7.85 3.73
C PRO A 145 -6.81 -7.72 2.89
N LEU A 146 -6.64 -7.23 1.66
CA LEU A 146 -7.66 -7.20 0.62
C LEU A 146 -8.91 -6.41 1.08
N GLU A 147 -10.10 -6.95 0.81
CA GLU A 147 -11.38 -6.25 1.03
C GLU A 147 -11.67 -5.93 2.50
N ALA A 148 -11.04 -6.65 3.44
CA ALA A 148 -11.20 -6.43 4.87
C ALA A 148 -10.39 -5.23 5.40
N GLY A 149 -9.59 -4.57 4.56
CA GLY A 149 -8.80 -3.40 4.90
C GLY A 149 -8.93 -2.26 3.91
N ILE A 150 -10.11 -2.09 3.29
CA ILE A 150 -10.36 -0.97 2.39
C ILE A 150 -10.47 0.31 3.22
N HIS A 151 -9.59 1.28 2.97
CA HIS A 151 -9.64 2.55 3.68
C HIS A 151 -9.16 3.77 2.88
N LEU A 152 -9.59 4.88 3.43
CA LEU A 152 -9.21 6.28 3.36
C LEU A 152 -8.16 6.78 4.36
N MET A 153 -7.13 7.53 3.97
CA MET A 153 -6.36 8.35 4.91
C MET A 153 -6.32 9.81 4.44
N GLU A 154 -6.54 10.74 5.36
CA GLU A 154 -6.58 12.18 5.04
C GLU A 154 -5.93 13.04 6.13
N ALA A 155 -5.31 14.13 5.68
CA ALA A 155 -4.65 15.11 6.51
C ALA A 155 -5.65 16.15 7.07
N PRO A 156 -5.32 16.82 8.19
CA PRO A 156 -6.08 17.97 8.66
C PRO A 156 -5.93 19.18 7.72
N GLU A 157 -6.80 20.17 7.90
CA GLU A 157 -6.85 21.32 6.99
C GLU A 157 -5.73 22.32 7.21
N GLU A 158 -5.27 22.48 8.45
CA GLU A 158 -4.40 23.58 8.87
C GLU A 158 -2.92 23.18 8.91
N HIS A 159 -2.62 21.91 9.15
CA HIS A 159 -1.26 21.43 9.38
C HIS A 159 -0.98 20.16 8.56
N GLY A 160 0.29 19.94 8.25
CA GLY A 160 0.73 18.63 7.75
C GLY A 160 0.69 17.59 8.87
N SER A 161 0.90 16.32 8.53
CA SER A 161 0.97 15.24 9.52
C SER A 161 1.98 14.19 9.11
N VAL A 162 2.44 13.40 10.07
CA VAL A 162 3.25 12.21 9.82
C VAL A 162 2.57 11.03 10.48
N SER A 163 2.22 10.03 9.67
CA SER A 163 1.76 8.74 10.16
C SER A 163 2.80 7.67 9.89
N LEU A 164 2.81 6.62 10.70
CA LEU A 164 3.71 5.49 10.53
C LEU A 164 2.87 4.21 10.43
N SER A 165 3.23 3.36 9.46
CA SER A 165 2.55 2.10 9.22
C SER A 165 3.51 0.93 9.27
N VAL A 166 3.07 -0.14 9.90
CA VAL A 166 3.75 -1.44 9.94
C VAL A 166 2.94 -2.41 9.12
N TYR A 167 3.53 -2.95 8.06
CA TYR A 167 2.88 -3.92 7.19
C TYR A 167 3.54 -5.28 7.28
N GLY A 168 2.72 -6.32 7.37
CA GLY A 168 3.18 -7.71 7.38
C GLY A 168 3.57 -8.24 6.01
N ARG A 169 3.91 -9.53 5.98
CA ARG A 169 4.12 -10.28 4.74
C ARG A 169 2.88 -10.24 3.86
N SER A 170 3.08 -9.90 2.59
CA SER A 170 1.99 -9.78 1.63
C SER A 170 1.45 -11.16 1.19
N ILE A 171 0.14 -11.24 1.06
CA ILE A 171 -0.56 -12.33 0.35
C ILE A 171 -0.86 -11.95 -1.10
N ARG A 172 -0.67 -10.67 -1.49
CA ARG A 172 -0.82 -10.19 -2.86
C ARG A 172 0.32 -9.27 -3.26
N TYR A 173 1.07 -9.65 -4.28
CA TYR A 173 2.26 -8.91 -4.73
C TYR A 173 1.99 -8.15 -6.03
N GLY A 174 2.72 -7.04 -6.20
CA GLY A 174 2.81 -6.29 -7.46
C GLY A 174 1.71 -5.26 -7.71
N TYR A 175 0.57 -5.35 -7.03
CA TYR A 175 -0.48 -4.33 -7.12
C TYR A 175 -1.34 -4.24 -5.84
N ILE A 176 -1.93 -3.06 -5.66
CA ILE A 176 -3.10 -2.85 -4.82
C ILE A 176 -4.26 -2.36 -5.69
N GLN A 177 -5.43 -2.23 -5.10
CA GLN A 177 -6.61 -1.72 -5.78
C GLN A 177 -6.93 -0.33 -5.25
N PHE A 178 -7.22 0.59 -6.17
CA PHE A 178 -7.85 1.86 -5.86
C PHE A 178 -9.32 1.78 -6.21
N PHE A 179 -10.15 2.30 -5.32
CA PHE A 179 -11.60 2.35 -5.44
C PHE A 179 -12.04 3.79 -5.62
N ASP A 180 -13.06 3.99 -6.44
CA ASP A 180 -13.78 5.24 -6.58
C ASP A 180 -15.23 4.97 -6.15
N PRO A 181 -15.59 5.28 -4.90
CA PRO A 181 -16.95 5.05 -4.39
C PRO A 181 -18.02 5.78 -5.19
N ASN A 182 -17.71 6.97 -5.72
CA ASN A 182 -18.66 7.80 -6.47
C ASN A 182 -18.95 7.20 -7.85
N ARG A 183 -17.91 6.75 -8.55
CA ARG A 183 -18.04 6.11 -9.86
C ARG A 183 -18.37 4.62 -9.78
N LYS A 184 -18.36 4.05 -8.57
CA LYS A 184 -18.52 2.62 -8.31
C LYS A 184 -17.49 1.78 -9.07
N MET A 185 -16.25 2.25 -9.08
CA MET A 185 -15.16 1.64 -9.84
C MET A 185 -14.05 1.11 -8.95
N VAL A 186 -13.36 0.08 -9.42
CA VAL A 186 -12.10 -0.40 -8.85
C VAL A 186 -11.08 -0.61 -9.95
N ARG A 187 -9.82 -0.29 -9.70
CA ARG A 187 -8.72 -0.53 -10.64
C ARG A 187 -7.48 -0.99 -9.92
N ARG A 188 -6.70 -1.85 -10.58
CA ARG A 188 -5.36 -2.21 -10.11
C ARG A 188 -4.43 -1.02 -10.31
N VAL A 189 -3.60 -0.77 -9.32
CA VAL A 189 -2.53 0.25 -9.33
C VAL A 189 -1.22 -0.43 -8.97
N TYR A 190 -0.17 -0.06 -9.69
CA TYR A 190 1.11 -0.76 -9.70
C TYR A 190 2.23 0.19 -9.24
N PRO A 191 3.26 -0.31 -8.55
CA PRO A 191 4.47 0.47 -8.29
C PRO A 191 5.08 0.99 -9.61
N PRO A 192 5.73 2.17 -9.63
CA PRO A 192 6.16 2.83 -10.87
C PRO A 192 6.96 1.95 -11.84
N ARG A 193 7.87 1.11 -11.34
CA ARG A 193 8.65 0.17 -12.17
C ARG A 193 7.76 -0.87 -12.87
N VAL A 194 6.77 -1.41 -12.15
CA VAL A 194 5.81 -2.39 -12.68
C VAL A 194 4.81 -1.70 -13.62
N LEU A 195 4.35 -0.50 -13.26
CA LEU A 195 3.44 0.30 -14.06
C LEU A 195 3.98 0.54 -15.48
N LYS A 196 5.28 0.85 -15.63
CA LYS A 196 5.91 0.98 -16.96
C LYS A 196 5.71 -0.25 -17.85
N LYS A 197 5.91 -1.46 -17.29
CA LYS A 197 5.70 -2.73 -18.01
C LYS A 197 4.22 -2.93 -18.35
N VAL A 198 3.33 -2.69 -17.40
CA VAL A 198 1.88 -2.82 -17.60
C VAL A 198 1.39 -1.86 -18.69
N LEU A 199 1.86 -0.62 -18.70
CA LEU A 199 1.51 0.35 -19.74
C LEU A 199 2.01 -0.11 -21.11
N ALA A 200 3.24 -0.60 -21.22
CA ALA A 200 3.75 -1.15 -22.49
C ALA A 200 2.88 -2.31 -22.99
N ILE A 201 2.53 -3.27 -22.13
CA ILE A 201 1.64 -4.40 -22.44
C ILE A 201 0.28 -3.90 -22.96
N ARG A 202 -0.35 -2.99 -22.23
CA ARG A 202 -1.66 -2.42 -22.60
C ARG A 202 -1.60 -1.70 -23.94
N THR A 203 -0.54 -0.94 -24.18
CA THR A 203 -0.31 -0.23 -25.44
C THR A 203 -0.20 -1.21 -26.61
N LEU A 204 0.55 -2.31 -26.48
CA LEU A 204 0.62 -3.33 -27.53
C LEU A 204 -0.77 -3.86 -27.89
N GLY A 205 -1.64 -4.10 -26.89
CA GLY A 205 -3.04 -4.48 -27.11
C GLY A 205 -3.90 -3.45 -27.84
N TYR A 206 -3.50 -2.18 -27.91
CA TYR A 206 -4.22 -1.12 -28.62
C TYR A 206 -3.63 -0.80 -29.99
N LEU A 207 -2.34 -1.08 -30.24
CA LEU A 207 -1.67 -0.70 -31.49
C LEU A 207 -2.14 -1.48 -32.73
N ALA A 208 -2.87 -2.60 -32.57
CA ALA A 208 -3.38 -3.44 -33.67
C ALA A 208 -2.33 -3.90 -34.72
N GLU A 209 -1.05 -3.73 -34.43
CA GLU A 209 0.07 -4.14 -35.28
C GLU A 209 0.42 -5.62 -35.05
N PRO A 210 0.65 -6.43 -36.11
CA PRO A 210 0.99 -7.85 -35.97
C PRO A 210 2.21 -8.13 -35.08
N TRP A 211 3.26 -7.30 -35.18
CA TRP A 211 4.47 -7.42 -34.35
C TRP A 211 4.18 -7.21 -32.86
N GLY A 212 3.12 -6.47 -32.50
CA GLY A 212 2.70 -6.29 -31.12
C GLY A 212 2.15 -7.58 -30.51
N GLU A 213 1.40 -8.35 -31.28
CA GLU A 213 0.90 -9.67 -30.88
C GLU A 213 2.06 -10.67 -30.71
N GLU A 214 3.07 -10.61 -31.58
CA GLU A 214 4.28 -11.44 -31.47
C GLU A 214 5.06 -11.15 -30.19
N ILE A 215 5.27 -9.89 -29.83
CA ILE A 215 5.93 -9.51 -28.56
C ILE A 215 5.15 -10.04 -27.36
N LEU A 216 3.82 -9.88 -27.35
CA LEU A 216 2.97 -10.37 -26.26
C LEU A 216 3.03 -11.90 -26.15
N LYS A 217 3.02 -12.64 -27.26
CA LYS A 217 3.16 -14.10 -27.25
C LYS A 217 4.56 -14.56 -26.85
N ALA A 218 5.61 -13.90 -27.35
CA ALA A 218 6.99 -14.19 -26.98
C ALA A 218 7.25 -13.92 -25.49
N SER A 219 6.53 -12.99 -24.88
CA SER A 219 6.64 -12.77 -23.44
C SER A 219 6.10 -13.96 -22.61
N ALA A 220 5.22 -14.81 -23.18
CA ALA A 220 4.54 -15.90 -22.49
C ALA A 220 5.40 -17.13 -22.21
N SER A 221 6.60 -17.23 -22.79
CA SER A 221 7.54 -18.33 -22.58
C SER A 221 8.41 -18.18 -21.32
N ASN A 222 8.27 -17.08 -20.56
CA ASN A 222 9.02 -16.86 -19.32
C ASN A 222 8.10 -16.89 -18.08
N PRO A 223 8.46 -17.60 -17.00
CA PRO A 223 7.74 -17.54 -15.73
C PRO A 223 7.63 -16.10 -15.24
N ARG A 224 6.42 -15.71 -14.84
CA ARG A 224 6.13 -14.33 -14.44
C ARG A 224 5.00 -14.28 -13.40
N PRO A 225 4.84 -13.17 -12.69
CA PRO A 225 3.74 -13.02 -11.75
C PRO A 225 2.37 -13.00 -12.45
N GLU A 226 1.39 -13.65 -11.81
CA GLU A 226 0.00 -13.78 -12.28
C GLU A 226 -0.62 -12.43 -12.71
N TYR A 227 -0.29 -11.34 -12.01
CA TYR A 227 -0.85 -10.03 -12.34
C TYR A 227 -0.37 -9.48 -13.69
N LEU A 228 0.82 -9.87 -14.17
CA LEU A 228 1.28 -9.52 -15.52
C LEU A 228 0.66 -10.42 -16.58
N GLU A 229 0.42 -11.69 -16.26
CA GLU A 229 -0.26 -12.62 -17.16
C GLU A 229 -1.65 -12.11 -17.52
N ARG A 230 -2.42 -11.70 -16.51
CA ARG A 230 -3.77 -11.12 -16.71
C ARG A 230 -3.74 -9.89 -17.62
N GLU A 231 -2.75 -9.01 -17.49
CA GLU A 231 -2.61 -7.82 -18.36
C GLU A 231 -2.30 -8.21 -19.80
N ILE A 232 -1.50 -9.26 -20.00
CA ILE A 232 -1.11 -9.75 -21.34
C ILE A 232 -2.27 -10.49 -22.00
N GLU A 233 -2.99 -11.32 -21.25
CA GLU A 233 -4.21 -11.97 -21.73
C GLU A 233 -5.26 -10.96 -22.15
N GLU A 234 -5.46 -9.89 -21.35
CA GLU A 234 -6.39 -8.82 -21.71
C GLU A 234 -5.92 -8.09 -22.99
N ALA A 235 -4.62 -7.77 -23.10
CA ALA A 235 -4.06 -7.16 -24.30
C ALA A 235 -4.24 -8.05 -25.54
N LEU A 236 -3.93 -9.35 -25.44
CA LEU A 236 -4.12 -10.33 -26.51
C LEU A 236 -5.60 -10.49 -26.90
N SER A 237 -6.53 -10.37 -25.95
CA SER A 237 -7.96 -10.47 -26.23
C SER A 237 -8.45 -9.37 -27.18
N ARG A 238 -7.79 -8.20 -27.20
CA ARG A 238 -8.15 -7.08 -28.07
C ARG A 238 -7.79 -7.36 -29.53
N PHE A 239 -6.67 -8.03 -29.78
CA PHE A 239 -6.31 -8.52 -31.13
C PHE A 239 -7.32 -9.53 -31.69
N ARG A 240 -8.03 -10.27 -30.82
CA ARG A 240 -9.09 -11.21 -31.23
C ARG A 240 -10.42 -10.53 -31.51
N ARG A 241 -10.67 -9.35 -30.91
CA ARG A 241 -11.91 -8.57 -31.08
C ARG A 241 -11.84 -7.57 -32.25
N GLY A 242 -10.63 -7.18 -32.66
CA GLY A 242 -10.39 -6.30 -33.80
C GLY A 242 -10.19 -7.03 -35.14
N ARG A 243 -10.37 -8.37 -35.17
CA ARG A 243 -10.40 -9.20 -36.37
C ARG A 243 -11.82 -9.64 -36.70
#